data_AF-K0D639-F1
#
_entry.id   AF-K0D639-F1
#
_cell.length_a   1.000
_cell.length_b   1.000
_cell.length_c   1.000
_cell.angle_alpha   90.00
_cell.angle_beta   90.00
_cell.angle_gamma   90.00
#
_symmetry.space_group_name_H-M   'P 1'
#
loop_
_entity.id
_entity.type
_entity.pdbx_description
1 polymer ?
#
loop_
_entity_poly.entity_id
_entity_poly.type
_entity_poly.pdbx_seq_one_letter_code
_entity_poly.pdbx_strand_id
1 'polypeptide(L)'
;MLKTLFGAPKPGLSDQEYIDLVKLQTNFLAISFIIFAVILFVASFPIYYFFGHIIGSFASGLYSGLFSGALAAKLMSIIYLSNPNWVHSQKIKNTDERVQYIRQRADALTLKILLVIFYLIFVVGCGYFPTYGWYLSAPLLLLLSLTYGLRWLLNKLL
;
A
#
# COMPACT_ATOMS: atom_id res chain seq x y z
N MET A 1 11.45 1.58 -16.76
CA MET A 1 10.12 1.28 -16.17
C MET A 1 10.08 1.44 -14.65
N LEU A 2 10.97 0.81 -13.87
CA LEU A 2 10.94 0.96 -12.40
C LEU A 2 11.08 2.41 -11.92
N LYS A 3 12.01 3.18 -12.51
CA LYS A 3 12.16 4.62 -12.18
C LYS A 3 10.93 5.47 -12.52
N THR A 4 10.12 5.10 -13.51
CA THR A 4 8.89 5.83 -13.86
C THR A 4 7.70 5.40 -12.99
N LEU A 5 7.73 4.16 -12.49
CA LEU A 5 6.72 3.62 -11.57
C LEU A 5 6.86 4.14 -10.13
N PHE A 6 8.11 4.34 -9.68
CA PHE A 6 8.41 4.72 -8.30
C PHE A 6 9.07 6.10 -8.15
N GLY A 7 9.40 6.75 -9.27
CA GLY A 7 9.98 8.09 -9.27
C GLY A 7 8.92 9.17 -9.10
N ALA A 8 9.31 10.25 -8.41
CA ALA A 8 8.50 11.45 -8.34
C ALA A 8 8.40 12.12 -9.73
N PRO A 9 7.28 12.78 -10.04
CA PRO A 9 7.12 13.48 -11.31
C PRO A 9 8.14 14.61 -11.43
N LYS A 10 8.72 14.77 -12.62
CA LYS A 10 9.76 15.77 -12.90
C LYS A 10 9.15 17.14 -13.20
N PRO A 11 9.87 18.25 -12.90
CA PRO A 11 9.46 19.58 -13.34
C PRO A 11 9.43 19.63 -14.87
N GLY A 12 8.46 20.37 -15.42
CA GLY A 12 8.29 20.56 -16.87
C GLY A 12 7.36 19.56 -17.58
N LEU A 13 6.75 18.61 -16.87
CA LEU A 13 5.73 17.72 -17.46
C LEU A 13 4.47 18.50 -17.91
N SER A 14 3.96 18.13 -19.08
CA SER A 14 2.62 18.53 -19.51
C SER A 14 1.54 17.85 -18.67
N ASP A 15 0.33 18.42 -18.66
CA ASP A 15 -0.81 17.84 -17.91
C ASP A 15 -1.17 16.44 -18.45
N GLN A 16 -1.03 16.22 -19.76
CA GLN A 16 -1.30 14.93 -20.38
C GLN A 16 -0.28 13.86 -19.97
N GLU A 17 1.01 14.18 -20.00
CA GLU A 17 2.06 13.25 -19.55
C GLU A 17 1.92 12.91 -18.06
N TYR A 18 1.50 13.88 -17.25
CA TYR A 18 1.24 13.65 -15.83
C TYR A 18 0.03 12.73 -15.60
N ILE A 19 -1.05 12.91 -16.36
CA ILE A 19 -2.20 12.00 -16.34
C ILE A 19 -1.78 10.57 -16.69
N ASP A 20 -1.00 10.41 -17.75
CA ASP A 20 -0.59 9.09 -18.23
C ASP A 20 0.36 8.41 -17.23
N LEU A 21 1.25 9.19 -16.58
CA LEU A 21 2.08 8.71 -15.48
C LEU A 21 1.24 8.25 -14.29
N VAL A 22 0.25 9.03 -13.85
CA VAL A 22 -0.64 8.65 -12.73
C VAL A 22 -1.43 7.40 -13.09
N LYS A 23 -2.00 7.31 -14.30
CA LYS A 23 -2.71 6.10 -14.77
C LYS A 23 -1.80 4.88 -14.75
N LEU A 24 -0.56 5.01 -15.21
CA LEU A 24 0.40 3.92 -15.24
C LEU A 24 0.73 3.45 -13.82
N GLN A 25 0.99 4.37 -12.88
CA GLN A 25 1.30 4.05 -11.49
C GLN A 25 0.10 3.41 -10.78
N THR A 26 -1.12 3.95 -10.93
CA THR A 26 -2.33 3.41 -10.30
C THR A 26 -2.73 2.05 -10.88
N ASN A 27 -2.61 1.87 -12.20
CA ASN A 27 -2.85 0.57 -12.85
C ASN A 27 -1.85 -0.47 -12.37
N PHE A 28 -0.57 -0.14 -12.30
CA PHE A 28 0.45 -1.07 -11.83
C PHE A 28 0.19 -1.51 -10.39
N LEU A 29 -0.17 -0.57 -9.49
CA LEU A 29 -0.50 -0.88 -8.11
C LEU A 29 -1.75 -1.77 -8.02
N ALA A 30 -2.82 -1.42 -8.74
CA ALA A 30 -4.05 -2.20 -8.74
C ALA A 30 -3.83 -3.62 -9.29
N ILE A 31 -3.10 -3.77 -10.39
CA ILE A 31 -2.75 -5.07 -10.96
C ILE A 31 -1.90 -5.88 -9.99
N SER A 32 -0.92 -5.26 -9.34
CA SER A 32 -0.08 -5.93 -8.34
C SER A 32 -0.94 -6.46 -7.19
N PHE A 33 -1.86 -5.65 -6.66
CA PHE A 33 -2.77 -6.08 -5.59
C PHE A 33 -3.68 -7.22 -6.03
N ILE A 34 -4.21 -7.19 -7.26
CA ILE A 34 -5.01 -8.29 -7.81
C ILE A 34 -4.18 -9.57 -7.92
N ILE A 35 -2.96 -9.50 -8.45
CA ILE A 35 -2.07 -10.66 -8.57
C ILE A 35 -1.77 -11.24 -7.18
N PHE A 36 -1.42 -10.40 -6.20
CA PHE A 36 -1.19 -10.84 -4.82
C PHE A 36 -2.45 -11.44 -4.19
N ALA A 37 -3.63 -10.87 -4.44
CA ALA A 37 -4.89 -11.39 -3.95
C ALA A 37 -5.18 -12.79 -4.54
N VAL A 38 -4.97 -12.98 -5.84
CA VAL A 38 -5.16 -14.28 -6.51
C VAL A 38 -4.17 -15.32 -5.97
N ILE A 39 -2.90 -14.95 -5.79
CA ILE A 39 -1.90 -15.84 -5.20
C ILE A 39 -2.31 -16.25 -3.78
N LEU A 40 -2.74 -15.30 -2.94
CA LEU A 40 -3.20 -15.58 -1.60
C LEU A 40 -4.50 -16.40 -1.57
N PHE A 41 -5.41 -16.17 -2.51
CA PHE A 41 -6.60 -16.97 -2.68
C PHE A 41 -6.26 -18.42 -3.02
N VAL A 42 -5.38 -18.65 -4.00
CA VAL A 42 -4.94 -20.01 -4.36
C VAL A 42 -4.18 -20.66 -3.21
N ALA A 43 -3.32 -19.91 -2.51
CA ALA A 43 -2.61 -20.39 -1.33
C ALA A 43 -3.55 -20.68 -0.15
N SER A 44 -4.73 -20.05 -0.09
CA SER A 44 -5.69 -20.28 0.99
C SER A 44 -6.26 -21.70 1.00
N PHE A 45 -6.36 -22.37 -0.16
CA PHE A 45 -6.84 -23.75 -0.25
C PHE A 45 -5.95 -24.76 0.49
N PRO A 46 -4.63 -24.88 0.19
CA PRO A 46 -3.75 -25.76 0.95
C PRO A 46 -3.61 -25.29 2.40
N ILE A 47 -3.60 -23.99 2.66
CA ILE A 47 -3.54 -23.47 4.03
C ILE A 47 -4.72 -23.96 4.85
N TYR A 48 -5.93 -23.87 4.31
CA TYR A 48 -7.13 -24.33 4.97
C TYR A 48 -7.13 -25.85 5.18
N TYR A 49 -6.64 -26.61 4.19
CA TYR A 49 -6.57 -28.07 4.26
C TYR A 49 -5.56 -28.57 5.30
N PHE A 50 -4.36 -27.97 5.38
CA PHE A 50 -3.28 -28.43 6.27
C PHE A 50 -3.26 -27.75 7.63
N PHE A 51 -3.69 -26.49 7.72
CA PHE A 51 -3.56 -25.66 8.92
C PHE A 51 -4.92 -25.23 9.51
N GLY A 52 -6.01 -25.68 8.90
CA GLY A 52 -7.37 -25.52 9.42
C GLY A 52 -8.00 -24.14 9.15
N HIS A 53 -9.23 -24.01 9.63
CA HIS A 53 -10.12 -22.87 9.37
C HIS A 53 -9.58 -21.52 9.83
N ILE A 54 -8.82 -21.46 10.93
CA ILE A 54 -8.41 -20.19 11.53
C ILE A 54 -7.40 -19.48 10.62
N ILE A 55 -6.40 -20.20 10.11
CA ILE A 55 -5.39 -19.64 9.19
C ILE A 55 -5.99 -19.42 7.79
N GLY A 56 -6.90 -20.30 7.36
CA GLY A 56 -7.67 -20.08 6.12
C GLY A 56 -8.52 -18.81 6.16
N SER A 57 -9.15 -18.50 7.30
CA SER A 57 -9.95 -17.29 7.49
C SER A 57 -9.11 -16.01 7.53
N PHE A 58 -7.87 -16.08 8.04
CA PHE A 58 -6.92 -14.99 7.95
C PHE A 58 -6.53 -14.68 6.50
N ALA A 59 -6.19 -15.73 5.73
CA ALA A 59 -5.84 -15.60 4.33
C ALA A 59 -7.00 -15.00 3.51
N SER A 60 -8.25 -15.35 3.85
CA SER A 60 -9.43 -14.77 3.22
C SER A 60 -9.68 -13.30 3.54
N GLY A 61 -9.43 -12.88 4.78
CA GLY A 61 -9.38 -11.47 5.15
C GLY A 61 -8.31 -10.71 4.35
N LEU A 62 -7.12 -11.28 4.16
CA LEU A 62 -6.03 -10.62 3.43
C LEU A 62 -6.32 -10.47 1.94
N TYR A 63 -6.73 -11.53 1.23
CA TYR A 63 -6.98 -11.40 -0.21
C TYR A 63 -8.20 -10.51 -0.50
N SER A 64 -9.23 -10.53 0.34
CA SER A 64 -10.40 -9.64 0.20
C SER A 64 -10.03 -8.17 0.47
N GLY A 65 -9.17 -7.92 1.46
CA GLY A 65 -8.56 -6.61 1.72
C GLY A 65 -7.75 -6.08 0.54
N LEU A 66 -6.93 -6.93 -0.09
CA LEU A 66 -6.17 -6.55 -1.29
C LEU A 66 -7.08 -6.25 -2.49
N PHE A 67 -8.12 -7.06 -2.70
CA PHE A 67 -9.06 -6.86 -3.80
C PHE A 67 -9.86 -5.56 -3.65
N SER A 68 -10.39 -5.30 -2.45
CA SER A 68 -11.07 -4.05 -2.12
C SER A 68 -10.14 -2.84 -2.22
N GLY A 69 -8.89 -2.96 -1.78
CA GLY A 69 -7.87 -1.93 -1.94
C GLY A 69 -7.56 -1.61 -3.41
N ALA A 70 -7.49 -2.63 -4.28
CA ALA A 70 -7.29 -2.44 -5.71
C ALA A 70 -8.46 -1.68 -6.36
N LEU A 71 -9.70 -2.04 -6.00
CA LEU A 71 -10.91 -1.35 -6.46
C LEU A 71 -10.95 0.10 -5.99
N ALA A 72 -10.68 0.35 -4.69
CA ALA A 72 -10.65 1.69 -4.13
C ALA A 72 -9.60 2.57 -4.81
N ALA A 73 -8.39 2.05 -5.02
CA ALA A 73 -7.31 2.76 -5.73
C ALA A 73 -7.74 3.13 -7.16
N LYS A 74 -8.42 2.21 -7.86
CA LYS A 74 -8.88 2.46 -9.23
C LYS A 74 -10.02 3.48 -9.29
N LEU A 75 -11.01 3.37 -8.40
CA LEU A 75 -12.11 4.33 -8.30
C LEU A 75 -11.61 5.73 -7.97
N MET A 76 -10.71 5.84 -6.98
CA MET A 76 -10.12 7.12 -6.60
C MET A 76 -9.32 7.73 -7.76
N SER A 77 -8.59 6.90 -8.52
CA SER A 77 -7.89 7.35 -9.73
C SER A 77 -8.84 7.88 -10.79
N ILE A 78 -10.01 7.26 -10.99
CA ILE A 78 -11.01 7.73 -11.96
C ILE A 78 -11.60 9.07 -11.52
N ILE A 79 -11.98 9.20 -10.25
CA ILE A 79 -12.53 10.44 -9.67
C ILE A 79 -11.52 11.58 -9.76
N TYR A 80 -10.25 11.28 -9.48
CA TYR A 80 -9.19 12.27 -9.54
C TYR A 80 -8.91 12.73 -10.98
N LEU A 81 -8.79 11.79 -11.92
CA LEU A 81 -8.44 12.09 -13.30
C LEU A 81 -9.60 12.69 -14.11
N SER A 82 -10.83 12.63 -13.62
CA SER A 82 -11.98 13.28 -14.27
C SER A 82 -12.02 14.79 -14.08
N ASN A 83 -11.26 15.34 -13.12
CA ASN A 83 -11.24 16.77 -12.83
C ASN A 83 -9.90 17.42 -13.25
N PRO A 84 -9.85 18.17 -14.36
CA PRO A 84 -8.61 18.77 -14.87
C PRO A 84 -7.98 19.79 -13.91
N ASN A 85 -8.80 20.53 -13.14
CA ASN A 85 -8.30 21.48 -12.15
C ASN A 85 -7.57 20.77 -11.00
N TRP A 86 -8.09 19.61 -10.58
CA TRP A 86 -7.45 18.79 -9.55
C TRP A 86 -6.14 18.22 -10.05
N VAL A 87 -6.11 17.68 -11.28
CA VAL A 87 -4.91 17.17 -11.93
C VAL A 87 -3.83 18.26 -12.01
N HIS A 88 -4.18 19.45 -12.50
CA HIS A 88 -3.23 20.55 -12.64
C HIS A 88 -2.66 21.00 -11.29
N SER A 89 -3.53 21.21 -10.29
CA SER A 89 -3.09 21.64 -8.95
C SER A 89 -2.19 20.61 -8.26
N GLN A 90 -2.50 19.32 -8.43
CA GLN A 90 -1.71 18.24 -7.88
C GLN A 90 -0.42 18.00 -8.66
N LYS A 91 -0.40 18.23 -9.98
CA LYS A 91 0.84 18.23 -10.75
C LYS A 91 1.84 19.21 -10.14
N ILE A 92 1.43 20.48 -9.98
CA ILE A 92 2.27 21.54 -9.41
C ILE A 92 2.81 21.12 -8.04
N LYS A 93 1.92 20.68 -7.14
CA LYS A 93 2.30 20.21 -5.80
C LYS A 93 3.27 19.02 -5.83
N ASN A 94 3.03 18.07 -6.73
CA ASN A 94 3.83 16.86 -6.81
C ASN A 94 5.14 17.07 -7.55
N THR A 95 5.32 18.15 -8.32
CA THR A 95 6.61 18.54 -8.91
C THR A 95 7.43 19.47 -8.04
N ASP A 96 6.83 20.10 -7.02
CA ASP A 96 7.54 20.96 -6.07
C ASP A 96 8.38 20.12 -5.10
N GLU A 97 9.70 20.25 -5.19
CA GLU A 97 10.67 19.53 -4.36
C GLU A 97 10.46 19.76 -2.86
N ARG A 98 10.03 20.96 -2.45
CA ARG A 98 9.80 21.28 -1.03
C ARG A 98 8.60 20.51 -0.50
N VAL A 99 7.52 20.47 -1.29
CA VAL A 99 6.31 19.73 -0.93
C VAL A 99 6.60 18.23 -0.90
N GLN A 100 7.37 17.71 -1.86
CA GLN A 100 7.81 16.31 -1.87
C GLN A 100 8.60 15.96 -0.60
N TYR A 101 9.55 16.80 -0.20
CA TYR A 101 10.35 16.55 1.00
C TYR A 101 9.51 16.53 2.28
N ILE A 102 8.58 17.49 2.43
CA ILE A 102 7.65 17.52 3.57
C ILE A 102 6.78 16.27 3.56
N ARG A 103 6.27 15.86 2.38
CA ARG A 103 5.42 14.68 2.24
C ARG A 103 6.14 13.40 2.60
N GLN A 104 7.38 13.20 2.13
CA GLN A 104 8.18 12.02 2.50
C GLN A 104 8.38 11.92 4.02
N ARG A 105 8.60 13.06 4.69
CA ARG A 105 8.74 13.09 6.16
C ARG A 105 7.41 12.82 6.86
N ALA A 106 6.31 13.34 6.34
CA ALA A 106 4.96 13.09 6.85
C ALA A 106 4.56 11.62 6.66
N ASP A 107 4.86 11.00 5.51
CA ASP A 107 4.58 9.60 5.23
C ASP A 107 5.38 8.69 6.18
N ALA A 108 6.67 8.99 6.40
CA ALA A 108 7.50 8.25 7.35
C ALA A 108 6.98 8.37 8.80
N LEU A 109 6.48 9.55 9.19
CA LEU A 109 5.88 9.78 10.50
C LEU A 109 4.53 9.05 10.62
N THR A 110 3.71 9.09 9.58
CA THR A 110 2.42 8.37 9.51
C THR A 110 2.63 6.88 9.70
N LEU A 111 3.64 6.30 9.03
CA LEU A 111 3.97 4.88 9.18
C LEU A 111 4.40 4.55 10.61
N LYS A 112 5.22 5.40 11.25
CA LYS A 112 5.57 5.24 12.67
C LYS A 112 4.35 5.28 13.59
N ILE A 113 3.44 6.23 13.37
CA ILE A 113 2.19 6.33 14.15
C ILE A 113 1.34 5.07 13.94
N LEU A 114 1.20 4.61 12.69
CA LEU A 114 0.45 3.41 12.37
C LEU A 114 1.05 2.19 13.09
N LEU A 115 2.37 2.07 13.10
CA LEU A 115 3.08 1.00 13.81
C LEU A 115 2.83 1.04 15.33
N VAL A 116 2.81 2.22 15.94
CA VAL A 116 2.45 2.39 17.35
C VAL A 116 1.00 1.97 17.61
N ILE A 117 0.07 2.37 16.75
CA ILE A 117 -1.35 1.98 16.88
C ILE A 117 -1.50 0.46 16.77
N PHE A 118 -0.87 -0.17 15.77
CA PHE A 118 -0.90 -1.63 15.64
C PHE A 118 -0.22 -2.33 16.81
N TYR A 119 0.84 -1.77 17.38
CA TYR A 119 1.46 -2.29 18.59
C TYR A 119 0.50 -2.24 19.78
N LEU A 120 -0.21 -1.13 19.98
CA LEU A 120 -1.22 -1.04 21.04
C LEU A 120 -2.37 -2.03 20.83
N ILE A 121 -2.86 -2.17 19.60
CA ILE A 121 -3.90 -3.17 19.24
C ILE A 121 -3.39 -4.58 19.55
N PHE A 122 -2.13 -4.88 19.26
CA PHE A 122 -1.54 -6.17 19.57
C PHE A 122 -1.42 -6.41 21.08
N VAL A 123 -0.93 -5.44 21.85
CA VAL A 123 -0.78 -5.57 23.31
C VAL A 123 -2.14 -5.77 23.97
N VAL A 124 -3.13 -4.93 23.62
CA VAL A 124 -4.49 -5.04 24.14
C VAL A 124 -5.12 -6.36 23.68
N GLY A 125 -5.04 -6.68 22.40
CA GLY A 125 -5.62 -7.88 21.82
C GLY A 125 -5.03 -9.17 22.39
N CYS A 126 -3.72 -9.24 22.64
CA CYS A 126 -3.09 -10.40 23.30
C CYS A 126 -3.48 -10.52 24.77
N GLY A 127 -3.75 -9.40 25.45
CA GLY A 127 -4.22 -9.40 26.84
C GLY A 127 -5.62 -10.00 26.99
N TYR A 128 -6.54 -9.70 26.06
CA TYR A 128 -7.92 -10.20 26.10
C TYR A 128 -8.12 -11.52 25.34
N PHE A 129 -7.34 -11.77 24.29
CA PHE A 129 -7.50 -12.91 23.40
C PHE A 129 -6.15 -13.60 23.10
N PRO A 130 -5.54 -14.25 24.11
CA PRO A 130 -4.18 -14.80 24.01
C PRO A 130 -4.03 -15.88 22.93
N THR A 131 -5.09 -16.64 22.65
CA THR A 131 -5.12 -17.67 21.59
C THR A 131 -5.00 -17.11 20.17
N TYR A 132 -5.29 -15.82 19.95
CA TYR A 132 -5.18 -15.16 18.64
C TYR A 132 -3.94 -14.26 18.51
N GLY A 133 -2.98 -14.35 19.43
CA GLY A 133 -1.80 -13.49 19.44
C GLY A 133 -1.01 -13.51 18.11
N TRP A 134 -0.92 -14.67 17.46
CA TRP A 134 -0.25 -14.78 16.14
C TRP A 134 -1.00 -13.97 15.05
N TYR A 135 -2.33 -13.99 15.05
CA TYR A 135 -3.17 -13.24 14.10
C TYR A 135 -3.00 -11.73 14.28
N LEU A 136 -2.88 -11.29 15.53
CA LEU A 136 -2.64 -9.88 15.88
C LEU A 136 -1.21 -9.44 15.60
N SER A 137 -0.24 -10.36 15.64
CA SER A 137 1.17 -10.08 15.33
C SER A 137 1.46 -9.95 13.84
N ALA A 138 0.67 -10.59 12.98
CA ALA A 138 0.91 -10.62 11.53
C ALA A 138 0.85 -9.22 10.86
N PRO A 139 -0.13 -8.34 11.17
CA PRO A 139 -0.13 -6.96 10.66
C PRO A 139 1.11 -6.15 11.10
N LEU A 140 1.59 -6.36 12.33
CA LEU A 140 2.81 -5.73 12.85
C LEU A 140 4.04 -6.18 12.09
N LEU A 141 4.19 -7.49 11.88
CA LEU A 141 5.30 -8.05 11.12
C LEU A 141 5.27 -7.60 9.66
N LEU A 142 4.09 -7.51 9.05
CA LEU A 142 3.92 -6.95 7.71
C LEU A 142 4.31 -5.47 7.66
N LEU A 143 3.92 -4.66 8.64
CA LEU A 143 4.30 -3.25 8.70
C LEU A 143 5.80 -3.04 8.94
N LEU A 144 6.41 -3.86 9.81
CA LEU A 144 7.84 -3.85 10.06
C LEU A 144 8.63 -4.27 8.80
N SER A 145 8.25 -5.38 8.18
CA SER A 145 8.91 -5.84 6.94
C SER A 145 8.74 -4.83 5.81
N LEU A 146 7.59 -4.16 5.71
CA LEU A 146 7.35 -3.10 4.73
C LEU A 146 8.19 -1.85 5.01
N THR A 147 8.40 -1.47 6.28
CA THR A 147 9.31 -0.35 6.63
C THR A 147 10.75 -0.63 6.28
N TYR A 148 11.27 -1.79 6.68
CA TYR A 148 12.64 -2.19 6.40
C TYR A 148 12.86 -2.45 4.91
N GLY A 149 11.89 -3.10 4.25
CA GLY A 149 11.91 -3.40 2.81
C GLY A 149 11.89 -2.15 1.96
N LEU A 150 11.00 -1.18 2.24
CA LEU A 150 10.99 0.10 1.55
C LEU A 150 12.30 0.87 1.76
N ARG A 151 12.83 0.90 2.98
CA ARG A 151 14.11 1.57 3.26
C ARG A 151 15.26 0.96 2.48
N TRP A 152 15.33 -0.37 2.42
CA TRP A 152 16.34 -1.08 1.64
C TRP A 152 16.20 -0.82 0.13
N LEU A 153 14.97 -0.88 -0.39
CA LEU A 153 14.68 -0.69 -1.80
C LEU A 153 14.96 0.75 -2.26
N LEU A 154 14.61 1.74 -1.43
CA LEU A 154 14.92 3.15 -1.68
C LEU A 154 16.42 3.41 -1.67
N ASN A 155 17.18 2.85 -0.70
CA ASN A 155 18.64 2.99 -0.64
C ASN A 155 19.40 2.34 -1.82
N LYS A 156 18.78 1.38 -2.53
CA LYS A 156 19.38 0.70 -3.68
C LYS A 156 19.00 1.31 -5.03
N LEU A 157 17.88 2.03 -5.10
CA LEU A 157 17.32 2.57 -6.35
C LEU A 157 17.53 4.08 -6.53
N LEU A 158 17.74 4.81 -5.44
CA LEU A 158 18.14 6.22 -5.40
C LEU A 158 19.64 6.33 -5.11
#